data_AF-A0A8S2LND1-F1
#
_entry.id   AF-A0A8S2LND1-F1
#
_cell.length_a   1.000
_cell.length_b   1.000
_cell.length_c   1.000
_cell.angle_alpha   90.00
_cell.angle_beta   90.00
_cell.angle_gamma   90.00
#
_symmetry.space_group_name_H-M   'P 1'
#
loop_
_entity.id
_entity.type
_entity.pdbx_description
1 polymer ?
#
loop_
_entity_poly.entity_id
_entity_poly.type
_entity_poly.pdbx_seq_one_letter_code
_entity_poly.pdbx_strand_id
1 'polypeptide(L)'
;SKQLTEERRSSIFAEYEKHNNHLGFILKVLSPHMISTSMLRRDKYNLNDISHDAALELIQLALDQGINVKQVFVDTVGDPDKYANKIRARYPKIKVTVSKKADSLYPTVSASSICAKVVRDQIVQNWKIDEFDEEKQSIKYGSGYPGDPQTKRFLIESIDQIFGFPKFVRFSWSTASTIIENKCIKVTWDDDEDENATSKNTTKKRKSEVIETTTTTTTKTLFNYFSQRPSTKNDAANRRVPGSHFFRAAHVKPAVFST
;
A
#
# COMPACT_ATOMS: atom_id res chain seq x y z
N SER A 1 -13.84 -11.19 18.29
CA SER A 1 -12.77 -10.20 18.58
C SER A 1 -13.25 -8.73 18.60
N LYS A 2 -14.19 -8.31 17.74
CA LYS A 2 -14.58 -6.90 17.55
C LYS A 2 -15.33 -6.23 18.71
N GLN A 3 -15.89 -7.01 19.63
CA GLN A 3 -16.64 -6.50 20.80
C GLN A 3 -15.79 -6.41 22.07
N LEU A 4 -14.51 -6.82 22.02
CA LEU A 4 -13.64 -6.84 23.18
C LEU A 4 -12.93 -5.48 23.35
N THR A 5 -12.86 -5.00 24.58
CA THR A 5 -12.05 -3.83 24.94
C THR A 5 -10.57 -4.10 24.70
N GLU A 6 -9.78 -3.03 24.57
CA GLU A 6 -8.33 -3.14 24.39
C GLU A 6 -7.66 -3.86 25.57
N GLU A 7 -8.00 -3.49 26.79
CA GLU A 7 -7.53 -4.14 28.03
C GLU A 7 -7.78 -5.65 28.01
N ARG A 8 -9.00 -6.07 27.63
CA ARG A 8 -9.35 -7.48 27.58
C ARG A 8 -8.59 -8.22 26.48
N ARG A 9 -8.33 -7.57 25.33
CA ARG A 9 -7.48 -8.13 24.26
C ARG A 9 -6.05 -8.35 24.75
N SER A 10 -5.49 -7.39 25.49
CA SER A 10 -4.14 -7.49 26.07
C SER A 10 -4.05 -8.57 27.13
N SER A 11 -5.06 -8.74 27.99
CA SER A 11 -5.09 -9.85 28.97
C SER A 11 -5.09 -11.22 28.28
N ILE A 12 -5.93 -11.40 27.25
CA ILE A 12 -5.99 -12.66 26.50
C ILE A 12 -4.66 -12.92 25.78
N PHE A 13 -4.03 -11.88 25.21
CA PHE A 13 -2.72 -12.00 24.59
C PHE A 13 -1.64 -12.44 25.59
N ALA A 14 -1.64 -11.85 26.80
CA ALA A 14 -0.72 -12.25 27.86
C ALA A 14 -0.97 -13.70 28.34
N GLU A 15 -2.21 -14.20 28.32
CA GLU A 15 -2.50 -15.60 28.57
C GLU A 15 -1.94 -16.52 27.48
N TYR A 16 -1.99 -16.10 26.20
CA TYR A 16 -1.37 -16.88 25.12
C TYR A 16 0.14 -16.97 25.27
N GLU A 17 0.81 -15.89 25.66
CA GLU A 17 2.26 -15.90 25.89
C GLU A 17 2.67 -16.85 27.03
N LYS A 18 1.82 -17.01 28.06
CA LYS A 18 2.03 -17.98 29.15
C LYS A 18 1.89 -19.43 28.70
N HIS A 19 1.15 -19.69 27.61
CA HIS A 19 0.90 -21.03 27.07
C HIS A 19 1.67 -21.30 25.77
N ASN A 20 2.87 -20.74 25.64
CA ASN A 20 3.74 -20.83 24.45
C ASN A 20 4.20 -22.26 24.07
N ASN A 21 4.09 -23.24 24.96
CA ASN A 21 4.46 -24.63 24.68
C ASN A 21 3.55 -25.31 23.63
N HIS A 22 2.32 -24.81 23.45
CA HIS A 22 1.34 -25.39 22.52
C HIS A 22 0.77 -24.38 21.53
N LEU A 23 0.94 -23.08 21.79
CA LEU A 23 0.42 -22.01 20.97
C LEU A 23 1.59 -21.18 20.43
N GLY A 24 1.68 -21.11 19.11
CA GLY A 24 2.59 -20.22 18.40
C GLY A 24 1.81 -19.22 17.56
N PHE A 25 2.37 -18.03 17.40
CA PHE A 25 1.86 -17.04 16.45
C PHE A 25 3.01 -16.46 15.62
N ILE A 26 2.69 -16.08 14.39
CA ILE A 26 3.60 -15.38 13.48
C ILE A 26 2.82 -14.16 12.99
N LEU A 27 3.49 -13.00 12.98
CA LEU A 27 2.90 -11.75 12.52
C LEU A 27 3.77 -11.14 11.43
N LYS A 28 3.12 -10.57 10.42
CA LYS A 28 3.77 -9.75 9.40
C LYS A 28 3.20 -8.34 9.48
N VAL A 29 4.03 -7.39 9.89
CA VAL A 29 3.65 -5.97 9.98
C VAL A 29 3.95 -5.31 8.64
N LEU A 30 2.92 -4.75 8.00
CA LEU A 30 3.07 -4.01 6.75
C LEU A 30 3.12 -2.51 7.05
N SER A 31 4.26 -1.87 6.76
CA SER A 31 4.40 -0.43 7.02
C SER A 31 3.50 0.41 6.11
N PRO A 32 3.01 1.58 6.55
CA PRO A 32 2.22 2.48 5.71
C PRO A 32 2.95 2.87 4.42
N HIS A 33 4.27 3.00 4.52
CA HIS A 33 5.17 3.25 3.41
C HIS A 33 5.17 2.14 2.37
N MET A 34 5.33 0.89 2.80
CA MET A 34 5.33 -0.27 1.91
C MET A 34 3.96 -0.43 1.22
N ILE A 35 2.87 -0.21 1.95
CA ILE A 35 1.52 -0.22 1.37
C ILE A 35 1.39 0.85 0.28
N SER A 36 1.88 2.06 0.54
CA SER A 36 1.81 3.18 -0.41
C SER A 36 2.61 2.91 -1.67
N THR A 37 3.87 2.51 -1.53
CA THR A 37 4.77 2.23 -2.66
C THR A 37 4.29 1.03 -3.47
N SER A 38 3.73 0.01 -2.81
CA SER A 38 3.15 -1.17 -3.48
C SER A 38 1.91 -0.81 -4.30
N MET A 39 0.98 -0.04 -3.73
CA MET A 39 -0.29 0.30 -4.41
C MET A 39 -0.15 1.32 -5.53
N LEU A 40 0.90 2.14 -5.49
CA LEU A 40 1.11 3.23 -6.42
C LEU A 40 2.32 2.99 -7.34
N ARG A 41 2.69 1.73 -7.54
CA ARG A 41 3.67 1.35 -8.56
C ARG A 41 2.97 1.35 -9.94
N ARG A 42 3.77 1.44 -11.02
CA ARG A 42 3.27 1.43 -12.41
C ARG A 42 2.35 0.24 -12.74
N ASP A 43 2.75 -0.95 -12.29
CA ASP A 43 1.90 -2.15 -12.41
C ASP A 43 0.87 -2.21 -11.30
N LYS A 44 -0.41 -2.22 -11.65
CA LYS A 44 -1.51 -2.25 -10.66
C LYS A 44 -1.34 -3.40 -9.65
N TYR A 45 -1.30 -3.05 -8.37
CA TYR A 45 -1.24 -4.01 -7.26
C TYR A 45 -2.07 -3.49 -6.09
N ASN A 46 -3.25 -4.07 -5.92
CA ASN A 46 -4.24 -3.53 -4.99
C ASN A 46 -4.04 -4.08 -3.57
N LEU A 47 -4.76 -3.49 -2.62
CA LEU A 47 -4.69 -3.86 -1.20
C LEU A 47 -5.09 -5.32 -0.91
N ASN A 48 -6.02 -5.89 -1.69
CA ASN A 48 -6.40 -7.29 -1.52
C ASN A 48 -5.26 -8.21 -1.93
N ASP A 49 -4.54 -7.89 -3.02
CA ASP A 49 -3.39 -8.68 -3.45
C ASP A 49 -2.26 -8.61 -2.43
N ILE A 50 -1.94 -7.43 -1.91
CA ILE A 50 -0.98 -7.23 -0.81
C ILE A 50 -1.38 -8.09 0.41
N SER A 51 -2.66 -8.05 0.79
CA SER A 51 -3.18 -8.77 1.96
C SER A 51 -3.13 -10.29 1.76
N HIS A 52 -3.50 -10.77 0.58
CA HIS A 52 -3.45 -12.19 0.24
C HIS A 52 -2.00 -12.71 0.20
N ASP A 53 -1.08 -11.95 -0.39
CA ASP A 53 0.32 -12.36 -0.49
C ASP A 53 0.98 -12.39 0.89
N ALA A 54 0.71 -11.40 1.75
CA ALA A 54 1.16 -11.41 3.14
C ALA A 54 0.65 -12.65 3.91
N ALA A 55 -0.61 -13.06 3.70
CA ALA A 55 -1.15 -14.26 4.31
C ALA A 55 -0.52 -15.56 3.76
N LEU A 56 -0.26 -15.63 2.45
CA LEU A 56 0.45 -16.75 1.83
C LEU A 56 1.87 -16.88 2.36
N GLU A 57 2.57 -15.77 2.56
CA GLU A 57 3.89 -15.74 3.18
C GLU A 57 3.88 -16.21 4.63
N LEU A 58 2.86 -15.84 5.44
CA LEU A 58 2.73 -16.35 6.80
C LEU A 58 2.53 -17.87 6.84
N ILE A 59 1.75 -18.42 5.89
CA ILE A 59 1.61 -19.88 5.75
C ILE A 59 2.95 -20.50 5.36
N GLN A 60 3.68 -19.90 4.41
CA GLN A 60 4.99 -20.38 3.99
C GLN A 60 5.98 -20.39 5.16
N LEU A 61 6.04 -19.30 5.93
CA LEU A 61 6.92 -19.19 7.11
C LEU A 61 6.62 -20.29 8.13
N ALA A 62 5.34 -20.60 8.38
CA ALA A 62 4.98 -21.71 9.27
C ALA A 62 5.52 -23.07 8.75
N LEU A 63 5.40 -23.33 7.44
CA LEU A 63 5.92 -24.54 6.82
C LEU A 63 7.46 -24.60 6.87
N ASP A 64 8.14 -23.48 6.62
CA ASP A 64 9.60 -23.38 6.63
C ASP A 64 10.18 -23.59 8.04
N GLN A 65 9.40 -23.26 9.08
CA GLN A 65 9.71 -23.57 10.49
C GLN A 65 9.43 -25.04 10.85
N GLY A 66 9.07 -25.89 9.89
CA GLY A 66 8.79 -27.30 10.11
C GLY A 66 7.43 -27.59 10.76
N ILE A 67 6.52 -26.60 10.83
CA ILE A 67 5.19 -26.81 11.41
C ILE A 67 4.36 -27.66 10.45
N ASN A 68 3.82 -28.77 10.97
CA ASN A 68 2.96 -29.68 10.22
C ASN A 68 1.53 -29.11 10.05
N VAL A 69 1.38 -28.15 9.14
CA VAL A 69 0.09 -27.49 8.88
C VAL A 69 -0.85 -28.43 8.12
N LYS A 70 -1.91 -28.91 8.80
CA LYS A 70 -2.96 -29.75 8.18
C LYS A 70 -4.17 -28.98 7.68
N GLN A 71 -4.55 -27.91 8.39
CA GLN A 71 -5.72 -27.12 8.07
C GLN A 71 -5.46 -25.63 8.33
N VAL A 72 -5.96 -24.79 7.44
CA VAL A 72 -5.87 -23.32 7.51
C VAL A 72 -7.28 -22.73 7.46
N PHE A 73 -7.56 -21.82 8.39
CA PHE A 73 -8.79 -21.04 8.45
C PHE A 73 -8.46 -19.56 8.22
N VAL A 74 -9.18 -18.90 7.31
CA VAL A 74 -8.92 -17.49 6.96
C VAL A 74 -10.21 -16.69 6.97
N ASP A 75 -10.17 -15.51 7.60
CA ASP A 75 -11.24 -14.51 7.51
C ASP A 75 -11.09 -13.67 6.24
N THR A 76 -12.20 -13.41 5.56
CA THR A 76 -12.21 -12.57 4.36
C THR A 76 -13.34 -11.54 4.38
N VAL A 77 -13.10 -10.41 3.74
CA VAL A 77 -14.13 -9.41 3.41
C VAL A 77 -14.68 -9.59 1.99
N GLY A 78 -13.95 -10.30 1.14
CA GLY A 78 -14.26 -10.52 -0.28
C GLY A 78 -14.93 -11.85 -0.57
N ASP A 79 -14.75 -12.33 -1.80
CA ASP A 79 -15.19 -13.65 -2.24
C ASP A 79 -14.33 -14.75 -1.59
N PRO A 80 -14.92 -15.61 -0.74
CA PRO A 80 -14.19 -16.70 -0.09
C PRO A 80 -13.65 -17.74 -1.06
N ASP A 81 -14.38 -18.05 -2.14
CA ASP A 81 -14.02 -19.13 -3.06
C ASP A 81 -12.79 -18.74 -3.89
N LYS A 82 -12.78 -17.50 -4.40
CA LYS A 82 -11.63 -16.96 -5.13
C LYS A 82 -10.36 -16.99 -4.26
N TYR A 83 -10.48 -16.59 -2.99
CA TYR A 83 -9.33 -16.56 -2.10
C TYR A 83 -8.89 -17.98 -1.69
N ALA A 84 -9.84 -18.88 -1.37
CA ALA A 84 -9.53 -20.27 -1.06
C ALA A 84 -8.82 -20.96 -2.23
N ASN A 85 -9.25 -20.70 -3.47
CA ASN A 85 -8.60 -21.25 -4.66
C ASN A 85 -7.17 -20.71 -4.83
N LYS A 86 -6.92 -19.44 -4.54
CA LYS A 86 -5.55 -18.86 -4.54
C LYS A 86 -4.64 -19.58 -3.55
N ILE A 87 -5.13 -19.88 -2.34
CA ILE A 87 -4.35 -20.62 -1.32
C ILE A 87 -4.15 -22.08 -1.72
N ARG A 88 -5.21 -22.78 -2.17
CA ARG A 88 -5.14 -24.19 -2.60
C ARG A 88 -4.21 -24.41 -3.78
N ALA A 89 -4.17 -23.46 -4.72
CA ALA A 89 -3.25 -23.53 -5.86
C ALA A 89 -1.79 -23.59 -5.42
N ARG A 90 -1.43 -22.90 -4.32
CA ARG A 90 -0.08 -22.90 -3.76
C ARG A 90 0.16 -24.03 -2.77
N TYR A 91 -0.86 -24.42 -2.01
CA TYR A 91 -0.77 -25.42 -0.94
C TYR A 91 -1.81 -26.53 -1.09
N PRO A 92 -1.71 -27.39 -2.12
CA PRO A 92 -2.76 -28.37 -2.45
C PRO A 92 -2.94 -29.47 -1.38
N LYS A 93 -1.92 -29.70 -0.54
CA LYS A 93 -1.96 -30.71 0.53
C LYS A 93 -2.60 -30.22 1.84
N ILE A 94 -2.89 -28.92 1.94
CA ILE A 94 -3.45 -28.30 3.15
C ILE A 94 -4.95 -28.13 2.97
N LYS A 95 -5.75 -28.51 3.98
CA LYS A 95 -7.19 -28.24 3.97
C LYS A 95 -7.43 -26.74 4.21
N VAL A 96 -7.98 -26.05 3.22
CA VAL A 96 -8.24 -24.61 3.30
C VAL A 96 -9.73 -24.32 3.48
N THR A 97 -10.06 -23.56 4.51
CA THR A 97 -11.39 -23.01 4.77
C THR A 97 -11.29 -21.48 4.85
N VAL A 98 -11.92 -20.80 3.90
CA VAL A 98 -12.04 -19.32 3.92
C VAL A 98 -13.51 -19.00 4.13
N SER A 99 -13.82 -18.11 5.07
CA SER A 99 -15.20 -17.67 5.28
C SER A 99 -15.24 -16.22 5.78
N LYS A 100 -16.40 -15.59 5.62
CA LYS A 100 -16.66 -14.27 6.17
C LYS A 100 -16.95 -14.40 7.67
N LYS A 101 -16.44 -13.48 8.49
CA LYS A 101 -16.61 -13.50 9.96
C LYS A 101 -16.03 -14.78 10.58
N ALA A 102 -14.93 -15.28 10.02
CA ALA A 102 -14.28 -16.49 10.53
C ALA A 102 -13.78 -16.32 11.97
N ASP A 103 -13.51 -15.07 12.40
CA ASP A 103 -13.14 -14.74 13.79
C ASP A 103 -14.25 -15.00 14.81
N SER A 104 -15.51 -15.12 14.38
CA SER A 104 -16.64 -15.54 15.22
C SER A 104 -16.90 -17.05 15.17
N LEU A 105 -16.38 -17.75 14.16
CA LEU A 105 -16.67 -19.15 13.91
C LEU A 105 -15.55 -20.07 14.42
N TYR A 106 -14.29 -19.62 14.35
CA TYR A 106 -13.14 -20.44 14.65
C TYR A 106 -12.27 -19.80 15.74
N PRO A 107 -12.03 -20.50 16.87
CA PRO A 107 -11.19 -19.98 17.96
C PRO A 107 -9.77 -19.58 17.51
N THR A 108 -9.18 -20.33 16.58
CA THR A 108 -7.85 -20.05 16.03
C THR A 108 -7.81 -18.72 15.25
N VAL A 109 -8.85 -18.42 14.49
CA VAL A 109 -8.98 -17.15 13.77
C VAL A 109 -9.29 -16.01 14.74
N SER A 110 -10.11 -16.26 15.77
CA SER A 110 -10.34 -15.28 16.85
C SER A 110 -9.04 -14.91 17.56
N ALA A 111 -8.21 -15.91 17.93
CA ALA A 111 -6.91 -15.72 18.55
C ALA A 111 -5.96 -14.91 17.66
N SER A 112 -5.81 -15.29 16.38
CA SER A 112 -5.01 -14.55 15.40
C SER A 112 -5.47 -13.09 15.28
N SER A 113 -6.79 -12.86 15.28
CA SER A 113 -7.40 -11.53 15.23
C SER A 113 -7.18 -10.70 16.50
N ILE A 114 -6.94 -11.33 17.66
CA ILE A 114 -6.53 -10.64 18.88
C ILE A 114 -5.06 -10.25 18.77
N CYS A 115 -4.17 -11.21 18.47
CA CYS A 115 -2.72 -10.96 18.33
C CYS A 115 -2.43 -9.83 17.33
N ALA A 116 -3.06 -9.88 16.15
CA ALA A 116 -2.87 -8.87 15.12
C ALA A 116 -3.29 -7.46 15.58
N LYS A 117 -4.37 -7.34 16.36
CA LYS A 117 -4.83 -6.02 16.82
C LYS A 117 -4.01 -5.50 18.00
N VAL A 118 -3.64 -6.36 18.95
CA VAL A 118 -2.81 -5.96 20.10
C VAL A 118 -1.46 -5.43 19.60
N VAL A 119 -0.79 -6.17 18.72
CA VAL A 119 0.50 -5.76 18.17
C VAL A 119 0.37 -4.50 17.30
N ARG A 120 -0.69 -4.37 16.50
CA ARG A 120 -0.97 -3.12 15.77
C ARG A 120 -1.10 -1.93 16.73
N ASP A 121 -1.90 -2.07 17.79
CA ASP A 121 -2.18 -0.99 18.73
C ASP A 121 -0.89 -0.57 19.46
N GLN A 122 -0.08 -1.55 19.89
CA GLN A 122 1.25 -1.31 20.48
C GLN A 122 2.22 -0.60 19.53
N ILE A 123 2.27 -1.02 18.26
CA ILE A 123 3.16 -0.43 17.25
C ILE A 123 2.75 1.02 16.97
N VAL A 124 1.46 1.28 16.80
CA VAL A 124 0.93 2.61 16.50
C VAL A 124 1.15 3.55 17.70
N GLN A 125 0.83 3.10 18.92
CA GLN A 125 1.00 3.89 20.14
C GLN A 125 2.45 4.35 20.35
N ASN A 126 3.42 3.52 19.98
CA ASN A 126 4.85 3.81 20.14
C ASN A 126 5.52 4.28 18.84
N TRP A 127 4.74 4.62 17.81
CA TRP A 127 5.29 4.99 16.51
C TRP A 127 5.98 6.35 16.56
N LYS A 128 7.27 6.38 16.21
CA LYS A 128 8.03 7.61 15.99
C LYS A 128 8.05 7.93 14.49
N ILE A 129 7.75 9.19 14.15
CA ILE A 129 7.75 9.63 12.76
C ILE A 129 9.14 10.23 12.52
N ASP A 130 9.99 9.50 11.79
CA ASP A 130 11.39 9.87 11.58
C ASP A 130 11.55 11.25 10.92
N GLU A 131 10.55 11.71 10.15
CA GLU A 131 10.56 13.00 9.49
C GLU A 131 10.12 14.17 10.38
N PHE A 132 9.66 13.91 11.61
CA PHE A 132 9.20 14.93 12.53
C PHE A 132 10.31 15.36 13.51
N ASP A 133 10.32 16.65 13.81
CA ASP A 133 11.03 17.19 14.96
C ASP A 133 10.26 16.88 16.27
N GLU A 134 10.88 17.21 17.41
CA GLU A 134 10.29 16.95 18.74
C GLU A 134 8.94 17.66 18.92
N GLU A 135 8.77 18.84 18.33
CA GLU A 135 7.51 19.60 18.38
C GLU A 135 6.40 18.87 17.62
N LYS A 136 6.65 18.47 16.37
CA LYS A 136 5.68 17.75 15.53
C LYS A 136 5.38 16.33 16.04
N GLN A 137 6.31 15.72 16.78
CA GLN A 137 6.08 14.41 17.40
C GLN A 137 4.96 14.45 18.47
N SER A 138 4.62 15.64 18.99
CA SER A 138 3.52 15.83 19.94
C SER A 138 2.13 15.85 19.30
N ILE A 139 2.04 15.97 17.97
CA ILE A 139 0.75 16.05 17.25
C ILE A 139 0.04 14.68 17.34
N LYS A 140 -1.17 14.70 17.90
CA LYS A 140 -1.99 13.50 18.04
C LYS A 140 -2.66 13.15 16.71
N TYR A 141 -2.33 11.99 16.14
CA TYR A 141 -2.93 11.49 14.91
C TYR A 141 -4.34 10.89 15.07
N GLY A 142 -4.85 10.77 16.30
CA GLY A 142 -6.19 10.25 16.58
C GLY A 142 -6.34 8.76 16.27
N SER A 143 -7.50 8.36 15.78
CA SER A 143 -7.82 6.95 15.49
C SER A 143 -7.14 6.39 14.24
N GLY A 144 -6.63 7.24 13.36
CA GLY A 144 -6.07 6.88 12.06
C GLY A 144 -7.13 6.59 10.97
N TYR A 145 -8.43 6.71 11.27
CA TYR A 145 -9.49 6.50 10.28
C TYR A 145 -9.89 7.80 9.56
N PRO A 146 -10.21 7.75 8.26
CA PRO A 146 -10.62 8.94 7.50
C PRO A 146 -11.85 9.68 8.04
N GLY A 147 -12.70 9.01 8.82
CA GLY A 147 -13.90 9.61 9.43
C GLY A 147 -13.63 10.44 10.68
N ASP A 148 -12.46 10.28 11.31
CA ASP A 148 -12.15 10.91 12.58
C ASP A 148 -11.62 12.36 12.38
N PRO A 149 -12.25 13.36 13.02
CA PRO A 149 -11.81 14.75 12.95
C PRO A 149 -10.35 14.97 13.38
N GLN A 150 -9.87 14.24 14.38
CA GLN A 150 -8.49 14.37 14.86
C GLN A 150 -7.49 13.84 13.82
N THR A 151 -7.81 12.72 13.18
CA THR A 151 -7.02 12.17 12.06
C THR A 151 -6.94 13.16 10.90
N LYS A 152 -8.07 13.78 10.51
CA LYS A 152 -8.08 14.80 9.44
C LYS A 152 -7.23 16.02 9.79
N ARG A 153 -7.30 16.47 11.04
CA ARG A 153 -6.48 17.57 11.55
C ARG A 153 -5.00 17.24 11.47
N PHE A 154 -4.60 16.05 11.93
CA PHE A 154 -3.23 15.58 11.82
C PHE A 154 -2.73 15.57 10.38
N LEU A 155 -3.53 15.09 9.41
CA LEU A 155 -3.14 15.14 8.00
C LEU A 155 -2.89 16.59 7.56
N ILE A 156 -3.79 17.51 7.89
CA ILE A 156 -3.63 18.92 7.51
C ILE A 156 -2.38 19.57 8.15
N GLU A 157 -2.06 19.24 9.41
CA GLU A 157 -0.92 19.82 10.14
C GLU A 157 0.42 19.16 9.79
N SER A 158 0.41 17.92 9.27
CA SER A 158 1.60 17.15 8.93
C SER A 158 2.09 17.29 7.49
N ILE A 159 1.32 17.96 6.62
CA ILE A 159 1.62 18.02 5.19
C ILE A 159 2.67 19.09 4.87
N ASP A 160 3.62 18.71 4.03
CA ASP A 160 4.60 19.56 3.38
C ASP A 160 4.19 19.85 1.93
N GLN A 161 4.43 21.07 1.44
CA GLN A 161 3.99 21.48 0.11
C GLN A 161 4.73 20.78 -1.04
N ILE A 162 5.97 20.34 -0.80
CA ILE A 162 6.84 19.68 -1.79
C ILE A 162 6.76 18.17 -1.62
N PHE A 163 6.93 17.68 -0.39
CA PHE A 163 7.07 16.25 -0.10
C PHE A 163 5.74 15.54 0.21
N GLY A 164 4.67 16.29 0.46
CA GLY A 164 3.40 15.72 0.92
C GLY A 164 3.50 15.28 2.38
N PHE A 165 3.19 14.02 2.67
CA PHE A 165 3.12 13.51 4.05
C PHE A 165 4.39 12.80 4.52
N PRO A 166 4.60 12.64 5.84
CA PRO A 166 5.58 11.69 6.36
C PRO A 166 5.22 10.25 5.94
N LYS A 167 6.20 9.33 5.96
CA LYS A 167 6.02 7.91 5.60
C LYS A 167 4.98 7.16 6.44
N PHE A 168 4.58 7.73 7.57
CA PHE A 168 3.51 7.22 8.42
C PHE A 168 2.13 7.26 7.73
N VAL A 169 1.90 8.18 6.80
CA VAL A 169 0.63 8.31 6.08
C VAL A 169 0.62 7.40 4.85
N ARG A 170 -0.53 6.76 4.60
CA ARG A 170 -0.72 5.94 3.40
C ARG A 170 -1.12 6.82 2.22
N PHE A 171 -0.18 7.13 1.32
CA PHE A 171 -0.40 7.97 0.14
C PHE A 171 -1.41 7.39 -0.85
N SER A 172 -1.63 6.06 -0.82
CA SER A 172 -2.57 5.38 -1.71
C SER A 172 -4.04 5.52 -1.28
N TRP A 173 -4.32 6.16 -0.14
CA TRP A 173 -5.68 6.38 0.33
C TRP A 173 -6.25 7.65 -0.31
N SER A 174 -7.50 7.57 -0.77
CA SER A 174 -8.17 8.69 -1.44
C SER A 174 -8.16 9.98 -0.62
N THR A 175 -8.36 9.89 0.71
CA THR A 175 -8.28 11.05 1.61
C THR A 175 -6.92 11.74 1.56
N ALA A 176 -5.83 10.97 1.51
CA ALA A 176 -4.49 11.53 1.39
C ALA A 176 -4.27 12.13 0.00
N SER A 177 -4.66 11.41 -1.06
CA SER A 177 -4.55 11.88 -2.45
C SER A 177 -5.27 13.21 -2.67
N THR A 178 -6.51 13.33 -2.19
CA THR A 178 -7.29 14.59 -2.29
C THR A 178 -6.64 15.74 -1.53
N ILE A 179 -6.01 15.49 -0.38
CA ILE A 179 -5.32 16.57 0.35
C ILE A 179 -4.06 17.01 -0.42
N ILE A 180 -3.29 16.06 -0.97
CA ILE A 180 -2.10 16.35 -1.78
C ILE A 180 -2.49 17.20 -3.01
N GLU A 181 -3.52 16.81 -3.74
CA GLU A 181 -4.01 17.55 -4.93
C GLU A 181 -4.40 19.00 -4.61
N ASN A 182 -4.93 19.25 -3.41
CA ASN A 182 -5.42 20.57 -3.02
C ASN A 182 -4.37 21.45 -2.32
N LYS A 183 -3.36 20.85 -1.68
CA LYS A 183 -2.42 21.58 -0.79
C LYS A 183 -0.96 21.50 -1.19
N CYS A 184 -0.58 20.56 -2.04
CA CYS A 184 0.79 20.38 -2.49
C CYS A 184 0.98 20.92 -3.90
N ILE A 185 2.25 21.12 -4.26
CA ILE A 185 2.64 21.48 -5.62
C ILE A 185 2.30 20.31 -6.56
N LYS A 186 1.75 20.63 -7.73
CA LYS A 186 1.42 19.62 -8.74
C LYS A 186 2.68 18.93 -9.23
N VAL A 187 2.72 17.61 -9.08
CA VAL A 187 3.75 16.73 -9.64
C VAL A 187 3.13 15.97 -10.81
N THR A 188 3.88 15.81 -11.90
CA THR A 188 3.50 14.99 -13.05
C THR A 188 4.50 13.85 -13.21
N TRP A 189 3.98 12.64 -13.30
CA TRP A 189 4.74 11.42 -13.54
C TRP A 189 4.64 11.01 -15.01
N ASP A 190 5.61 10.22 -15.46
CA ASP A 190 5.73 9.73 -16.84
C ASP A 190 4.62 8.75 -17.22
N ASP A 191 3.93 8.15 -16.25
CA ASP A 191 2.81 7.23 -16.43
C ASP A 191 1.42 7.88 -16.22
N ASP A 192 1.35 9.18 -15.88
CA ASP A 192 0.07 9.91 -15.74
C ASP A 192 -0.73 9.98 -17.07
N GLU A 193 -0.04 9.88 -18.21
CA GLU A 193 -0.66 9.87 -19.54
C GLU A 193 -1.27 8.50 -19.90
N ASP A 194 -0.69 7.41 -19.41
CA ASP A 194 -1.14 6.03 -19.65
C ASP A 194 -2.51 5.76 -18.95
N GLU A 195 -2.75 6.36 -17.79
CA GLU A 195 -4.03 6.25 -17.05
C GLU A 195 -5.19 7.01 -17.70
N ASN A 196 -4.91 8.16 -18.33
CA ASN A 196 -5.91 8.94 -19.06
C ASN A 196 -6.32 8.27 -20.38
N ALA A 197 -5.45 7.47 -20.99
CA ALA A 197 -5.78 6.69 -22.19
C ALA A 197 -6.67 5.48 -21.87
N THR A 198 -6.44 4.81 -20.74
CA THR A 198 -7.23 3.64 -20.31
C THR A 198 -8.64 4.02 -19.82
N SER A 199 -8.83 5.22 -19.26
CA SER A 199 -10.13 5.71 -18.80
C SER A 199 -11.05 6.24 -19.92
N LYS A 200 -10.52 6.49 -21.13
CA LYS A 200 -11.30 7.05 -22.27
C LYS A 200 -12.00 6.00 -23.15
N ASN A 201 -11.84 4.70 -22.89
CA ASN A 201 -12.41 3.64 -23.74
C ASN A 201 -13.90 3.32 -23.53
N THR A 202 -14.64 4.13 -22.77
CA THR A 202 -16.10 3.98 -22.61
C THR A 202 -16.87 5.24 -22.97
N THR A 203 -16.74 5.76 -24.20
CA THR A 203 -17.86 6.53 -24.81
C THR A 203 -17.78 6.56 -26.34
N LYS A 204 -18.83 6.02 -26.96
CA LYS A 204 -19.36 6.25 -28.32
C LYS A 204 -18.43 6.87 -29.39
N LYS A 205 -18.12 6.01 -30.38
CA LYS A 205 -18.00 6.32 -31.81
C LYS A 205 -18.90 7.51 -32.21
N ARG A 206 -18.29 8.63 -32.57
CA ARG A 206 -18.87 9.61 -33.49
C ARG A 206 -17.83 9.96 -34.55
N LYS A 207 -18.14 9.57 -35.78
CA LYS A 207 -17.48 10.02 -37.00
C LYS A 207 -17.69 11.52 -37.14
N SER A 208 -16.63 12.25 -37.48
CA SER A 208 -16.74 13.50 -38.22
C SER A 208 -15.58 13.56 -39.19
N GLU A 209 -15.93 13.57 -40.48
CA GLU A 209 -15.06 13.82 -41.62
C GLU A 209 -14.31 15.13 -41.43
N VAL A 210 -13.00 15.09 -41.69
CA VAL A 210 -12.17 16.29 -41.86
C VAL A 210 -11.95 16.46 -43.34
N ILE A 211 -12.34 17.63 -43.85
CA ILE A 211 -12.14 18.09 -45.21
C ILE A 211 -10.64 18.17 -45.48
N GLU A 212 -10.15 17.42 -46.46
CA GLU A 212 -8.78 17.51 -46.96
C GLU A 212 -8.55 18.89 -47.59
N THR A 213 -7.57 19.63 -47.08
CA THR A 213 -6.95 20.72 -47.82
C THR A 213 -5.47 20.41 -47.95
N THR A 214 -5.09 19.98 -49.15
CA THR A 214 -3.73 19.67 -49.57
C THR A 214 -2.87 20.93 -49.52
N THR A 215 -1.93 20.97 -48.58
CA THR A 215 -0.75 21.84 -48.68
C THR A 215 0.50 20.98 -48.54
N THR A 216 1.10 20.69 -49.69
CA THR A 216 2.39 20.00 -49.84
C THR A 216 3.47 20.85 -49.19
N THR A 217 3.84 20.50 -47.96
CA THR A 217 5.05 21.04 -47.32
C THR A 217 6.03 19.90 -47.15
N THR A 218 7.06 19.88 -47.99
CA THR A 218 8.18 18.94 -47.93
C THR A 218 8.92 19.11 -46.61
N THR A 219 8.52 18.36 -45.58
CA THR A 219 9.29 18.24 -44.35
C THR A 219 10.49 17.36 -44.63
N LYS A 220 11.65 18.00 -44.83
CA LYS A 220 12.95 17.35 -44.73
C LYS A 220 12.93 16.49 -43.47
N THR A 221 13.01 15.18 -43.64
CA THR A 221 13.18 14.23 -42.55
C THR A 221 14.46 14.63 -41.81
N LEU A 222 14.28 15.26 -40.64
CA LEU A 222 15.35 15.41 -39.67
C LEU A 222 15.95 14.01 -39.49
N PHE A 223 17.26 13.90 -39.71
CA PHE A 223 18.00 12.66 -39.56
C PHE A 223 17.63 12.02 -38.22
N ASN A 224 17.34 10.70 -38.20
CA ASN A 224 16.93 9.91 -37.02
C ASN A 224 17.77 10.19 -35.75
N TYR A 225 18.97 10.71 -35.93
CA TYR A 225 19.88 11.20 -34.90
C TYR A 225 19.28 12.23 -33.92
N PHE A 226 18.46 13.19 -34.39
CA PHE A 226 17.89 14.25 -33.52
C PHE A 226 16.51 13.92 -32.96
N SER A 227 15.85 12.89 -33.49
CA SER A 227 14.58 12.36 -32.95
C SER A 227 14.81 11.39 -31.79
N GLN A 228 16.00 10.77 -31.73
CA GLN A 228 16.40 9.82 -30.69
C GLN A 228 17.05 10.47 -29.47
N ARG A 229 17.30 11.78 -29.50
CA ARG A 229 17.91 12.54 -28.40
C ARG A 229 17.16 13.85 -28.21
N PRO A 230 16.91 14.31 -26.97
CA PRO A 230 16.36 15.65 -26.76
C PRO A 230 17.27 16.68 -27.44
N SER A 231 16.76 17.36 -28.47
CA SER A 231 17.49 18.40 -29.21
C SER A 231 17.61 19.65 -28.35
N THR A 232 18.84 20.15 -28.18
CA THR A 232 19.25 21.20 -27.25
C THR A 232 18.73 22.62 -27.55
N LYS A 233 17.81 22.79 -28.51
CA LYS A 233 17.30 24.12 -28.91
C LYS A 233 16.24 24.72 -27.95
N ASN A 234 15.75 23.94 -26.99
CA ASN A 234 14.92 24.45 -25.88
C ASN A 234 15.66 24.48 -24.52
N ASP A 235 16.97 24.21 -24.51
CA ASP A 235 17.73 24.01 -23.26
C ASP A 235 18.04 25.31 -22.48
N ALA A 236 17.74 26.49 -23.04
CA ALA A 236 17.87 27.74 -22.28
C ALA A 236 16.68 27.99 -21.33
N ALA A 237 15.51 27.39 -21.58
CA ALA A 237 14.32 27.51 -20.73
C ALA A 237 14.17 26.35 -19.73
N ASN A 238 14.98 25.29 -19.88
CA ASN A 238 14.87 24.07 -19.11
C ASN A 238 16.25 23.64 -18.61
N ARG A 239 16.85 24.42 -17.69
CA ARG A 239 17.97 23.93 -16.87
C ARG A 239 17.44 22.82 -15.96
N ARG A 240 17.31 21.61 -16.51
CA ARG A 240 17.29 20.37 -15.76
C ARG A 240 18.64 20.25 -15.07
N VAL A 241 18.65 20.40 -13.75
CA VAL A 241 19.76 19.90 -12.95
C VAL A 241 19.78 18.38 -13.15
N PRO A 242 20.84 17.78 -13.71
CA PRO A 242 20.91 16.34 -13.87
C PRO A 242 21.13 15.73 -12.48
N GLY A 243 20.18 14.90 -12.03
CA GLY A 243 20.36 14.05 -10.86
C GLY A 243 19.74 14.54 -9.56
N SER A 244 18.42 14.78 -9.54
CA SER A 244 17.63 14.44 -8.36
C SER A 244 16.71 13.28 -8.73
N HIS A 245 17.19 12.04 -8.50
CA HIS A 245 16.29 10.90 -8.41
C HIS A 245 15.41 11.11 -7.18
N PHE A 246 14.29 11.82 -7.35
CA PHE A 246 13.16 11.64 -6.48
C PHE A 246 12.53 10.31 -6.84
N PHE A 247 13.12 9.24 -6.32
CA PHE A 247 12.37 8.02 -6.06
C PHE A 247 11.12 8.44 -5.30
N ARG A 248 9.94 8.00 -5.74
CA ARG A 248 8.76 7.91 -4.87
C ARG A 248 9.23 7.21 -3.61
N ALA A 249 9.47 7.96 -2.52
CA ALA A 249 10.45 7.65 -1.49
C ALA A 249 10.72 6.15 -1.39
N ALA A 250 11.86 5.69 -1.89
CA ALA A 250 12.29 4.31 -1.76
C ALA A 250 13.76 4.38 -1.37
N HIS A 251 13.99 4.70 -0.09
CA HIS A 251 15.27 4.44 0.54
C HIS A 251 15.12 3.13 1.31
N VAL A 252 15.44 2.04 0.63
CA VAL A 252 15.73 0.75 1.27
C VAL A 252 17.13 0.86 1.84
N LYS A 253 17.25 1.05 3.16
CA LYS A 253 18.46 0.61 3.88
C LYS A 253 18.19 -0.81 4.38
N PRO A 254 19.10 -1.78 4.17
CA PRO A 254 18.96 -3.09 4.76
C PRO A 254 19.17 -2.97 6.28
N ALA A 255 18.12 -3.17 7.06
CA ALA A 255 18.25 -3.42 8.48
C ALA A 255 18.59 -4.91 8.65
N VAL A 256 19.88 -5.18 8.86
CA VAL A 256 20.36 -6.45 9.39
C VAL A 256 20.01 -6.44 10.87
N PHE A 257 19.04 -7.26 11.28
CA PHE A 257 18.87 -7.61 12.68
C PHE A 257 19.54 -8.97 12.91
N SER A 258 20.68 -8.92 13.58
CA SER A 258 21.36 -10.07 14.18
C SER A 258 20.73 -10.35 15.53
N THR A 259 20.41 -11.63 15.74
CA THR A 259 20.07 -12.36 16.99
C THR A 259 18.91 -11.85 17.81
#